data_AF-A0A354TS43-F1
#
_entry.id   AF-A0A354TS43-F1
#
_cell.length_a   1.000
_cell.length_b   1.000
_cell.length_c   1.000
_cell.angle_alpha   90.00
_cell.angle_beta   90.00
_cell.angle_gamma   90.00
#
_symmetry.space_group_name_H-M   'P 1'
#
loop_
_entity.id
_entity.type
_entity.pdbx_description
1 polymer ?
#
loop_
_entity_poly.entity_id
_entity_poly.type
_entity_poly.pdbx_seq_one_letter_code
_entity_poly.pdbx_strand_id
1 'polypeptide(L)'
;VAGTGALNIRLNSRLNSHPKVKQLLVNPASGDPGTAIGAAAYAVKQQGIEVKPHHGMALGPEFTTDDCVNACSIHREKPEWEILEDPHAKAAELLANGQIVAWFRGRMEFGPRALGNRSILASPTQMGILDAINHQVKFREHWRPFSPSILDTVAKEMLPDNFQDEFMCLSSPVSKKWQEKYPVIVYRDGTTRAQVVKKQTSPDFHRLLSAFYERTGHGLLINATLSRPGEALVCTPEDAVNMFFGTDLNYLIMDNVLVTKRAERDRW
;
A
#
# COMPACT_ATOMS: atom_id res chain seq x y z
N VAL A 1 -2.42 11.15 -19.06
CA VAL A 1 -1.17 10.53 -19.55
C VAL A 1 -1.16 9.05 -19.21
N ALA A 2 -0.62 8.23 -20.12
CA ALA A 2 -0.47 6.78 -19.99
C ALA A 2 0.80 6.35 -20.74
N GLY A 3 1.06 5.04 -20.81
CA GLY A 3 2.32 4.46 -21.25
C GLY A 3 3.32 4.35 -20.11
N THR A 4 4.29 3.43 -20.21
CA THR A 4 5.28 3.14 -19.16
C THR A 4 6.03 4.38 -18.66
N GLY A 5 6.25 5.38 -19.52
CA GLY A 5 6.85 6.66 -19.14
C GLY A 5 6.04 7.45 -18.10
N ALA A 6 4.72 7.25 -18.03
CA ALA A 6 3.84 7.89 -17.06
C ALA A 6 3.90 7.25 -15.65
N LEU A 7 4.70 6.19 -15.44
CA LEU A 7 5.06 5.73 -14.10
C LEU A 7 6.13 6.61 -13.43
N ASN A 8 6.73 7.54 -14.20
CA ASN A 8 7.68 8.52 -13.70
C ASN A 8 6.96 9.66 -12.98
N ILE A 9 6.84 9.51 -11.66
CA ILE A 9 6.18 10.48 -10.79
C ILE A 9 6.78 11.89 -10.86
N ARG A 10 8.10 12.02 -11.11
CA ARG A 10 8.77 13.33 -11.19
C ARG A 10 8.40 14.04 -12.49
N LEU A 11 8.34 13.29 -13.59
CA LEU A 11 7.82 13.80 -14.85
C LEU A 11 6.35 14.24 -14.70
N ASN A 12 5.53 13.40 -14.07
CA ASN A 12 4.12 13.73 -13.83
C ASN A 12 3.98 15.00 -12.97
N SER A 13 4.78 15.16 -11.91
CA SER A 13 4.76 16.38 -11.09
C SER A 13 5.17 17.62 -11.88
N ARG A 14 6.18 17.52 -12.75
CA ARG A 14 6.60 18.62 -13.63
C ARG A 14 5.52 18.99 -14.65
N LEU A 15 4.80 18.01 -15.18
CA LEU A 15 3.64 18.25 -16.04
C LEU A 15 2.51 18.92 -15.26
N ASN A 16 2.21 18.43 -14.05
CA ASN A 16 1.14 18.96 -13.21
C ASN A 16 1.38 20.41 -12.77
N SER A 17 2.64 20.81 -12.57
CA SER A 17 3.00 22.20 -12.21
C SER A 17 3.14 23.14 -13.40
N HIS A 18 3.03 22.63 -14.64
CA HIS A 18 3.22 23.45 -15.82
C HIS A 18 2.04 24.44 -15.98
N PRO A 19 2.27 25.76 -16.20
CA PRO A 19 1.20 26.77 -16.20
C PRO A 19 0.09 26.54 -17.24
N LYS A 20 0.38 25.80 -18.31
CA LYS A 20 -0.60 25.45 -19.35
C LYS A 20 -1.43 24.19 -19.04
N VAL A 21 -1.08 23.45 -18.00
CA VAL A 21 -1.80 22.23 -17.59
C VAL A 21 -2.82 22.60 -16.53
N LYS A 22 -4.12 22.54 -16.89
CA LYS A 22 -5.22 22.81 -15.95
C LYS A 22 -5.54 21.62 -15.06
N GLN A 23 -5.38 20.41 -15.60
CA GLN A 23 -5.63 19.16 -14.90
C GLN A 23 -4.75 18.06 -15.52
N LEU A 24 -4.09 17.28 -14.67
CA LEU A 24 -3.39 16.08 -15.07
C LEU A 24 -4.12 14.85 -14.53
N LEU A 25 -4.49 13.93 -15.42
CA LEU A 25 -4.94 12.60 -15.07
C LEU A 25 -3.86 11.61 -15.48
N VAL A 26 -3.35 10.83 -14.52
CA VAL A 26 -2.42 9.74 -14.76
C VAL A 26 -3.18 8.45 -14.55
N ASN A 27 -3.12 7.52 -15.50
CA ASN A 27 -3.65 6.17 -15.26
C ASN A 27 -2.73 5.44 -14.27
N PRO A 28 -3.23 4.98 -13.09
CA PRO A 28 -2.42 4.22 -12.13
C PRO A 28 -1.78 2.96 -12.71
N ALA A 29 -2.50 2.28 -13.62
CA ALA A 29 -1.99 1.17 -14.40
C ALA A 29 -1.48 1.66 -15.77
N SER A 30 -0.59 2.64 -15.79
CA SER A 30 -0.18 3.33 -17.02
C SER A 30 0.70 2.50 -17.97
N GLY A 31 1.31 1.40 -17.50
CA GLY A 31 2.07 0.49 -18.36
C GLY A 31 1.18 -0.36 -19.26
N ASP A 32 1.81 -1.30 -19.98
CA ASP A 32 1.14 -2.22 -20.91
C ASP A 32 -0.07 -2.97 -20.33
N PRO A 33 -0.09 -3.41 -19.05
CA PRO A 33 -1.29 -4.03 -18.48
C PRO A 33 -2.55 -3.16 -18.57
N GLY A 34 -2.42 -1.83 -18.47
CA GLY A 34 -3.56 -0.91 -18.58
C GLY A 34 -4.18 -0.82 -19.97
N THR A 35 -3.51 -1.36 -21.00
CA THR A 35 -4.07 -1.40 -22.36
C THR A 35 -5.33 -2.26 -22.42
N ALA A 36 -5.47 -3.28 -21.56
CA ALA A 36 -6.70 -4.07 -21.46
C ALA A 36 -7.91 -3.21 -21.08
N ILE A 37 -7.75 -2.29 -20.12
CA ILE A 37 -8.80 -1.33 -19.73
C ILE A 37 -9.14 -0.41 -20.91
N GLY A 38 -8.12 0.10 -21.60
CA GLY A 38 -8.30 0.97 -22.76
C GLY A 38 -9.00 0.28 -23.94
N ALA A 39 -8.62 -0.96 -24.24
CA ALA A 39 -9.21 -1.77 -25.31
C ALA A 39 -10.68 -2.10 -25.01
N ALA A 40 -10.98 -2.49 -23.76
CA ALA A 40 -12.36 -2.72 -23.33
C ALA A 40 -13.21 -1.44 -23.44
N ALA A 41 -12.70 -0.30 -22.95
CA ALA A 41 -13.39 0.99 -23.05
C ALA A 41 -13.62 1.39 -24.52
N TYR A 42 -12.66 1.14 -25.41
CA TYR A 42 -12.81 1.37 -26.84
C TYR A 42 -13.92 0.49 -27.45
N ALA A 43 -13.91 -0.81 -27.16
CA ALA A 43 -14.93 -1.74 -27.66
C ALA A 43 -16.35 -1.39 -27.17
N VAL A 44 -16.50 -1.05 -25.89
CA VAL A 44 -17.78 -0.60 -25.30
C VAL A 44 -18.27 0.68 -25.98
N LYS A 45 -17.38 1.64 -26.22
CA LYS A 45 -17.71 2.88 -26.92
C LYS A 45 -18.17 2.62 -28.37
N GLN A 46 -17.55 1.66 -29.07
CA GLN A 46 -17.96 1.27 -30.43
C GLN A 46 -19.36 0.68 -30.49
N GLN A 47 -19.86 0.12 -29.38
CA GLN A 47 -21.24 -0.38 -29.28
C GLN A 47 -22.26 0.72 -28.94
N GLY A 48 -21.84 1.98 -28.88
CA GLY A 48 -22.72 3.09 -28.50
C GLY A 48 -23.04 3.16 -27.01
N ILE A 49 -22.35 2.37 -26.17
CA ILE A 49 -22.52 2.39 -24.72
C ILE A 49 -21.63 3.50 -24.13
N GLU A 50 -22.22 4.31 -23.26
CA GLU A 50 -21.48 5.36 -22.54
C GLU A 50 -20.45 4.75 -21.58
N VAL A 51 -19.19 5.11 -21.76
CA VAL A 51 -18.10 4.71 -20.86
C VAL A 51 -18.05 5.68 -19.68
N LYS A 52 -18.34 5.18 -18.47
CA LYS A 52 -18.19 5.95 -17.23
C LYS A 52 -16.77 5.84 -16.68
N PRO A 53 -16.24 6.89 -16.03
CA PRO A 53 -14.98 6.81 -15.31
C PRO A 53 -15.03 5.69 -14.26
N HIS A 54 -14.02 4.81 -14.29
CA HIS A 54 -13.83 3.85 -13.21
C HIS A 54 -13.01 4.50 -12.10
N HIS A 55 -13.46 4.33 -10.85
CA HIS A 55 -12.81 4.85 -9.66
C HIS A 55 -12.23 3.70 -8.85
N GLY A 56 -10.92 3.75 -8.60
CA GLY A 56 -10.20 2.74 -7.83
C GLY A 56 -9.37 1.80 -8.69
N MET A 57 -8.52 1.04 -8.02
CA MET A 57 -7.69 0.00 -8.65
C MET A 57 -7.90 -1.37 -8.01
N ALA A 58 -8.82 -1.51 -7.06
CA ALA A 58 -9.17 -2.79 -6.44
C ALA A 58 -9.99 -3.67 -7.41
N LEU A 59 -9.34 -4.12 -8.48
CA LEU A 59 -9.93 -4.80 -9.64
C LEU A 59 -9.60 -6.30 -9.68
N GLY A 60 -8.70 -6.77 -8.84
CA GLY A 60 -8.33 -8.18 -8.74
C GLY A 60 -9.28 -9.00 -7.86
N PRO A 61 -8.89 -10.24 -7.53
CA PRO A 61 -9.67 -11.13 -6.67
C PRO A 61 -9.67 -10.67 -5.21
N GLU A 62 -10.70 -11.08 -4.50
CA GLU A 62 -10.86 -10.99 -3.04
C GLU A 62 -11.04 -12.39 -2.47
N PHE A 63 -10.63 -12.57 -1.23
CA PHE A 63 -10.64 -13.86 -0.53
C PHE A 63 -11.28 -13.67 0.84
N THR A 64 -11.97 -14.71 1.27
CA THR A 64 -12.68 -14.74 2.55
C THR A 64 -11.76 -15.13 3.70
N THR A 65 -12.21 -14.92 4.94
CA THR A 65 -11.56 -15.47 6.14
C THR A 65 -11.35 -16.99 6.01
N ASP A 66 -12.31 -17.73 5.45
CA ASP A 66 -12.22 -19.19 5.28
C ASP A 66 -11.11 -19.59 4.30
N ASP A 67 -10.96 -18.85 3.18
CA ASP A 67 -9.84 -19.05 2.25
C ASP A 67 -8.49 -18.84 2.94
N CYS A 68 -8.42 -17.83 3.81
CA CYS A 68 -7.21 -17.49 4.57
C CYS A 68 -6.87 -18.58 5.60
N VAL A 69 -7.87 -19.05 6.36
CA VAL A 69 -7.73 -20.16 7.31
C VAL A 69 -7.31 -21.44 6.59
N ASN A 70 -7.90 -21.73 5.44
CA ASN A 70 -7.53 -22.89 4.63
C ASN A 70 -6.07 -22.83 4.20
N ALA A 71 -5.62 -21.68 3.66
CA ALA A 71 -4.22 -21.49 3.27
C ALA A 71 -3.25 -21.73 4.44
N CYS A 72 -3.54 -21.20 5.63
CA CYS A 72 -2.75 -21.46 6.83
C CYS A 72 -2.76 -22.95 7.23
N SER A 73 -3.93 -23.60 7.15
CA SER A 73 -4.13 -24.99 7.58
C SER A 73 -3.39 -25.99 6.71
N ILE A 74 -3.35 -25.77 5.39
CA ILE A 74 -2.70 -26.67 4.43
C ILE A 74 -1.20 -26.37 4.27
N HIS A 75 -0.73 -25.19 4.67
CA HIS A 75 0.67 -24.79 4.51
C HIS A 75 1.63 -25.72 5.27
N ARG A 76 2.77 -26.05 4.63
CA ARG A 76 3.75 -27.01 5.16
C ARG A 76 4.36 -26.59 6.51
N GLU A 77 4.59 -25.30 6.70
CA GLU A 77 5.19 -24.73 7.92
C GLU A 77 4.19 -24.65 9.08
N LYS A 78 2.90 -24.90 8.80
CA LYS A 78 1.80 -24.90 9.76
C LYS A 78 1.82 -23.67 10.70
N PRO A 79 1.70 -22.43 10.16
CA PRO A 79 1.72 -21.23 11.00
C PRO A 79 0.71 -21.29 12.15
N GLU A 80 1.00 -20.53 13.19
CA GLU A 80 0.00 -20.20 14.20
C GLU A 80 -0.93 -19.12 13.65
N TRP A 81 -2.21 -19.24 13.94
CA TRP A 81 -3.19 -18.25 13.51
C TRP A 81 -4.37 -18.16 14.46
N GLU A 82 -4.97 -16.97 14.50
CA GLU A 82 -6.21 -16.70 15.23
C GLU A 82 -7.14 -15.81 14.37
N ILE A 83 -8.45 -15.94 14.61
CA ILE A 83 -9.45 -15.08 13.98
C ILE A 83 -9.68 -13.87 14.89
N LEU A 84 -9.43 -12.68 14.36
CA LEU A 84 -9.61 -11.41 15.04
C LEU A 84 -11.03 -10.88 14.87
N GLU A 85 -11.60 -10.35 15.95
CA GLU A 85 -12.86 -9.60 15.89
C GLU A 85 -12.67 -8.22 15.23
N ASP A 86 -11.56 -7.54 15.53
CA ASP A 86 -11.20 -6.25 14.92
C ASP A 86 -9.74 -6.26 14.42
N PRO A 87 -9.51 -6.69 13.16
CA PRO A 87 -8.18 -6.72 12.56
C PRO A 87 -7.59 -5.33 12.35
N HIS A 88 -8.41 -4.29 12.16
CA HIS A 88 -7.94 -2.92 12.02
C HIS A 88 -7.37 -2.40 13.34
N ALA A 89 -8.07 -2.63 14.45
CA ALA A 89 -7.60 -2.26 15.78
C ALA A 89 -6.32 -3.03 16.16
N LYS A 90 -6.25 -4.32 15.84
CA LYS A 90 -5.05 -5.14 16.10
C LYS A 90 -3.85 -4.70 15.27
N ALA A 91 -4.05 -4.47 13.98
CA ALA A 91 -2.98 -3.95 13.11
C ALA A 91 -2.50 -2.58 13.58
N ALA A 92 -3.42 -1.67 13.94
CA ALA A 92 -3.07 -0.36 14.49
C ALA A 92 -2.26 -0.46 15.79
N GLU A 93 -2.59 -1.40 16.67
CA GLU A 93 -1.82 -1.71 17.88
C GLU A 93 -0.40 -2.18 17.55
N LEU A 94 -0.27 -3.19 16.68
CA LEU A 94 1.02 -3.75 16.27
C LEU A 94 1.92 -2.68 15.63
N LEU A 95 1.37 -1.89 14.71
CA LEU A 95 2.07 -0.80 14.03
C LEU A 95 2.49 0.30 15.02
N ALA A 96 1.64 0.67 15.98
CA ALA A 96 1.98 1.66 17.01
C ALA A 96 3.12 1.16 17.91
N ASN A 97 3.15 -0.15 18.19
CA ASN A 97 4.22 -0.83 18.92
C ASN A 97 5.46 -1.11 18.05
N GLY A 98 5.51 -0.54 16.85
CA GLY A 98 6.68 -0.56 15.97
C GLY A 98 6.89 -1.84 15.18
N GLN A 99 5.91 -2.74 15.15
CA GLN A 99 5.96 -3.94 14.34
C GLN A 99 5.71 -3.61 12.86
N ILE A 100 6.29 -4.42 11.97
CA ILE A 100 5.98 -4.41 10.55
C ILE A 100 4.86 -5.44 10.33
N VAL A 101 3.80 -5.01 9.65
CA VAL A 101 2.63 -5.86 9.37
C VAL A 101 2.53 -6.11 7.87
N ALA A 102 2.56 -7.38 7.48
CA ALA A 102 2.08 -7.79 6.17
C ALA A 102 0.54 -7.74 6.19
N TRP A 103 -0.05 -6.96 5.28
CA TRP A 103 -1.47 -6.64 5.26
C TRP A 103 -2.08 -7.09 3.94
N PHE A 104 -2.99 -8.05 4.03
CA PHE A 104 -3.71 -8.66 2.92
C PHE A 104 -5.21 -8.54 3.20
N ARG A 105 -5.92 -7.68 2.47
CA ARG A 105 -7.37 -7.50 2.66
C ARG A 105 -8.05 -7.05 1.38
N GLY A 106 -9.32 -7.42 1.23
CA GLY A 106 -10.16 -7.00 0.11
C GLY A 106 -9.62 -7.40 -1.27
N ARG A 107 -10.16 -6.74 -2.31
CA ARG A 107 -9.78 -6.95 -3.71
C ARG A 107 -8.37 -6.45 -4.00
N MET A 108 -7.55 -7.28 -4.63
CA MET A 108 -6.19 -6.94 -5.05
C MET A 108 -6.16 -5.72 -5.98
N GLU A 109 -5.14 -4.87 -5.81
CA GLU A 109 -4.89 -3.72 -6.68
C GLU A 109 -4.41 -4.15 -8.07
N PHE A 110 -4.89 -3.46 -9.10
CA PHE A 110 -4.41 -3.56 -10.46
C PHE A 110 -3.38 -2.47 -10.74
N GLY A 111 -2.18 -2.89 -11.16
CA GLY A 111 -1.06 -2.02 -11.42
C GLY A 111 0.13 -2.27 -10.49
N PRO A 112 1.20 -1.45 -10.59
CA PRO A 112 2.48 -1.74 -9.95
C PRO A 112 2.58 -1.22 -8.50
N ARG A 113 1.50 -0.69 -7.93
CA ARG A 113 1.49 -0.05 -6.61
C ARG A 113 0.53 -0.81 -5.70
N ALA A 114 0.99 -1.07 -4.47
CA ALA A 114 0.08 -1.42 -3.39
C ALA A 114 -0.52 -0.14 -2.82
N LEU A 115 -1.83 -0.17 -2.59
CA LEU A 115 -2.66 0.96 -2.18
C LEU A 115 -3.50 0.61 -0.95
N GLY A 116 -3.05 -0.38 -0.16
CA GLY A 116 -3.65 -0.74 1.12
C GLY A 116 -4.38 -2.09 1.16
N ASN A 117 -4.38 -2.86 0.06
CA ASN A 117 -5.01 -4.18 0.01
C ASN A 117 -3.96 -5.31 -0.03
N ARG A 118 -2.79 -5.07 -0.62
CA ARG A 118 -1.64 -5.99 -0.63
C ARG A 118 -0.37 -5.24 -0.23
N SER A 119 -0.25 -4.91 1.06
CA SER A 119 0.75 -3.97 1.56
C SER A 119 1.66 -4.54 2.65
N ILE A 120 2.92 -4.11 2.67
CA ILE A 120 3.77 -4.12 3.86
C ILE A 120 3.62 -2.76 4.52
N LEU A 121 3.16 -2.75 5.76
CA LEU A 121 2.86 -1.54 6.53
C LEU A 121 3.81 -1.39 7.70
N ALA A 122 4.25 -0.16 7.95
CA ALA A 122 5.13 0.16 9.07
C ALA A 122 4.91 1.60 9.56
N SER A 123 5.12 1.83 10.86
CA SER A 123 5.08 3.17 11.42
C SER A 123 6.33 3.98 11.03
N PRO A 124 6.19 5.22 10.54
CA PRO A 124 7.32 6.11 10.24
C PRO A 124 8.05 6.63 11.49
N THR A 125 7.49 6.44 12.70
CA THR A 125 8.06 6.97 13.95
C THR A 125 9.22 6.14 14.48
N GLN A 126 9.33 4.89 14.03
CA GLN A 126 10.31 3.96 14.57
C GLN A 126 11.68 4.23 13.96
N MET A 127 12.68 4.39 14.82
CA MET A 127 14.07 4.54 14.39
C MET A 127 14.53 3.27 13.68
N GLY A 128 15.21 3.41 12.53
CA GLY A 128 15.70 2.27 11.76
C GLY A 128 14.62 1.51 10.98
N ILE A 129 13.38 1.99 10.91
CA ILE A 129 12.28 1.25 10.28
C ILE A 129 12.51 0.97 8.79
N LEU A 130 13.17 1.87 8.05
CA LEU A 130 13.47 1.66 6.63
C LEU A 130 14.46 0.51 6.45
N ASP A 131 15.47 0.45 7.32
CA ASP A 131 16.45 -0.62 7.33
C ASP A 131 15.78 -1.93 7.74
N ALA A 132 14.90 -1.92 8.76
CA ALA A 132 14.13 -3.09 9.14
C ALA A 132 13.26 -3.63 7.98
N ILE A 133 12.56 -2.78 7.23
CA ILE A 133 11.79 -3.22 6.05
C ILE A 133 12.72 -3.80 4.97
N ASN A 134 13.86 -3.14 4.72
CA ASN A 134 14.84 -3.60 3.73
C ASN A 134 15.49 -4.92 4.16
N HIS A 135 15.79 -5.13 5.43
CA HIS A 135 16.39 -6.36 5.94
C HIS A 135 15.38 -7.50 6.06
N GLN A 136 14.17 -7.24 6.53
CA GLN A 136 13.22 -8.31 6.82
C GLN A 136 12.46 -8.81 5.60
N VAL A 137 12.20 -7.95 4.60
CA VAL A 137 11.32 -8.32 3.46
C VAL A 137 11.79 -7.82 2.10
N LYS A 138 12.34 -6.60 2.01
CA LYS A 138 12.62 -5.99 0.70
C LYS A 138 14.00 -6.25 0.14
N PHE A 139 14.95 -6.77 0.92
CA PHE A 139 16.33 -7.11 0.56
C PHE A 139 16.94 -6.21 -0.52
N ARG A 140 16.78 -4.90 -0.38
CA ARG A 140 17.12 -3.88 -1.40
C ARG A 140 17.95 -2.76 -0.78
N GLU A 141 18.47 -1.92 -1.64
CA GLU A 141 19.40 -0.86 -1.28
C GLU A 141 18.76 0.21 -0.38
N HIS A 142 19.50 0.66 0.63
CA HIS A 142 19.04 1.61 1.65
C HIS A 142 18.57 2.96 1.10
N TRP A 143 19.07 3.37 -0.08
CA TRP A 143 18.75 4.66 -0.69
C TRP A 143 17.41 4.64 -1.43
N ARG A 144 16.79 3.47 -1.66
CA ARG A 144 15.51 3.42 -2.35
C ARG A 144 14.41 3.92 -1.41
N PRO A 145 13.68 4.98 -1.79
CA PRO A 145 12.67 5.55 -0.92
C PRO A 145 11.48 4.61 -0.73
N PHE A 146 10.71 4.86 0.31
CA PHE A 146 9.38 4.33 0.54
C PHE A 146 8.32 5.42 0.38
N SER A 147 7.07 5.01 0.24
CA SER A 147 5.94 5.92 0.08
C SER A 147 5.04 5.86 1.31
N PRO A 148 4.52 7.01 1.77
CA PRO A 148 3.49 7.02 2.79
C PRO A 148 2.09 6.83 2.20
N SER A 149 1.23 6.16 2.95
CA SER A 149 -0.22 6.28 2.84
C SER A 149 -0.71 7.13 4.01
N ILE A 150 -1.55 8.12 3.74
CA ILE A 150 -1.87 9.22 4.66
C ILE A 150 -3.39 9.41 4.69
N LEU A 151 -3.97 9.60 5.88
CA LEU A 151 -5.35 10.08 6.00
C LEU A 151 -5.52 11.40 5.25
N ASP A 152 -6.64 11.56 4.55
CA ASP A 152 -6.97 12.78 3.83
C ASP A 152 -7.00 14.04 4.72
N THR A 153 -7.40 13.90 5.99
CA THR A 153 -7.36 14.97 6.99
C THR A 153 -5.94 15.41 7.30
N VAL A 154 -5.02 14.46 7.47
CA VAL A 154 -3.60 14.72 7.74
C VAL A 154 -2.87 15.24 6.49
N ALA A 155 -3.24 14.75 5.31
CA ALA A 155 -2.66 15.18 4.05
C ALA A 155 -2.78 16.70 3.83
N LYS A 156 -3.84 17.35 4.33
CA LYS A 156 -4.04 18.80 4.27
C LYS A 156 -2.99 19.61 5.07
N GLU A 157 -2.37 19.01 6.08
CA GLU A 157 -1.30 19.66 6.86
C GLU A 157 0.09 19.40 6.25
N MET A 158 0.24 18.27 5.58
CA MET A 158 1.52 17.76 5.11
C MET A 158 1.83 18.16 3.66
N LEU A 159 0.81 18.19 2.81
CA LEU A 159 0.93 18.35 1.35
C LEU A 159 0.29 19.67 0.90
N PRO A 160 0.61 20.16 -0.31
CA PRO A 160 0.04 21.39 -0.86
C PRO A 160 -1.48 21.29 -1.00
N ASP A 161 -2.13 22.46 -0.98
CA ASP A 161 -3.56 22.57 -1.18
C ASP A 161 -4.01 21.87 -2.47
N ASN A 162 -5.15 21.18 -2.40
CA ASN A 162 -5.74 20.40 -3.50
C ASN A 162 -4.92 19.19 -3.97
N PHE A 163 -3.86 18.77 -3.27
CA PHE A 163 -3.21 17.50 -3.56
C PHE A 163 -4.12 16.33 -3.17
N GLN A 164 -4.51 15.51 -4.15
CA GLN A 164 -5.48 14.42 -3.97
C GLN A 164 -5.05 13.13 -4.70
N ASP A 165 -3.75 12.84 -4.75
CA ASP A 165 -3.28 11.62 -5.41
C ASP A 165 -3.57 10.37 -4.55
N GLU A 166 -4.57 9.60 -4.96
CA GLU A 166 -5.00 8.37 -4.30
C GLU A 166 -4.23 7.13 -4.82
N PHE A 167 -3.31 7.31 -5.78
CA PHE A 167 -2.73 6.22 -6.55
C PHE A 167 -1.19 6.24 -6.62
N MET A 168 -0.54 7.15 -5.88
CA MET A 168 0.92 7.30 -5.90
C MET A 168 1.48 7.54 -7.33
N CYS A 169 0.81 8.38 -8.11
CA CYS A 169 1.19 8.78 -9.46
C CYS A 169 2.02 10.07 -9.53
N LEU A 170 2.04 10.86 -8.45
CA LEU A 170 2.66 12.17 -8.35
C LEU A 170 3.61 12.23 -7.15
N SER A 171 4.71 12.96 -7.31
CA SER A 171 5.47 13.48 -6.18
C SER A 171 5.00 14.89 -5.80
N SER A 172 5.05 15.23 -4.53
CA SER A 172 4.63 16.53 -4.03
C SER A 172 5.60 17.06 -2.98
N PRO A 173 5.84 18.38 -2.91
CA PRO A 173 6.55 18.99 -1.79
C PRO A 173 5.88 18.64 -0.46
N VAL A 174 6.68 18.42 0.57
CA VAL A 174 6.20 18.22 1.94
C VAL A 174 6.42 19.51 2.73
N SER A 175 5.52 19.90 3.62
CA SER A 175 5.70 21.09 4.46
C SER A 175 6.86 20.90 5.46
N LYS A 176 7.60 21.98 5.77
CA LYS A 176 8.83 21.92 6.59
C LYS A 176 8.63 21.19 7.93
N LYS A 177 7.53 21.50 8.63
CA LYS A 177 7.12 20.83 9.88
C LYS A 177 7.11 19.30 9.75
N TRP A 178 6.58 18.78 8.64
CA TRP A 178 6.48 17.34 8.41
C TRP A 178 7.79 16.73 7.88
N GLN A 179 8.61 17.51 7.17
CA GLN A 179 9.97 17.08 6.81
C GLN A 179 10.84 16.84 8.06
N GLU A 180 10.76 17.73 9.04
CA GLU A 180 11.48 17.61 10.31
C GLU A 180 10.91 16.48 11.18
N LYS A 181 9.57 16.34 11.22
CA LYS A 181 8.89 15.36 12.07
C LYS A 181 9.02 13.92 11.54
N TYR A 182 8.99 13.72 10.22
CA TYR A 182 9.03 12.40 9.59
C TYR A 182 9.99 12.37 8.39
N PRO A 183 11.30 12.53 8.59
CA PRO A 183 12.26 12.58 7.49
C PRO A 183 12.29 11.29 6.66
N VAL A 184 11.93 10.15 7.25
CA VAL A 184 11.97 8.82 6.61
C VAL A 184 11.00 8.65 5.43
N ILE A 185 9.97 9.49 5.33
CA ILE A 185 9.00 9.46 4.21
C ILE A 185 9.27 10.56 3.17
N VAL A 186 10.32 11.37 3.37
CA VAL A 186 10.65 12.52 2.54
C VAL A 186 11.91 12.23 1.73
N TYR A 187 11.85 12.53 0.44
CA TYR A 187 12.97 12.35 -0.47
C TYR A 187 13.98 13.49 -0.29
N ARG A 188 15.20 13.28 -0.79
CA ARG A 188 16.30 14.27 -0.68
C ARG A 188 15.95 15.66 -1.22
N ASP A 189 15.01 15.76 -2.15
CA ASP A 189 14.52 17.01 -2.74
C ASP A 189 13.36 17.65 -1.96
N GLY A 190 13.02 17.15 -0.76
CA GLY A 190 11.93 17.65 0.06
C GLY A 190 10.54 17.23 -0.40
N THR A 191 10.44 16.32 -1.37
CA THR A 191 9.17 15.80 -1.88
C THR A 191 8.85 14.41 -1.33
N THR A 192 7.61 13.97 -1.49
CA THR A 192 7.21 12.58 -1.25
C THR A 192 6.22 12.12 -2.33
N ARG A 193 6.12 10.81 -2.51
CA ARG A 193 5.04 10.18 -3.26
C ARG A 193 4.05 9.57 -2.28
N ALA A 194 2.99 10.31 -1.99
CA ALA A 194 1.98 9.90 -1.04
C ALA A 194 0.76 9.27 -1.73
N GLN A 195 0.14 8.32 -1.04
CA GLN A 195 -1.25 7.95 -1.27
C GLN A 195 -2.12 8.70 -0.27
N VAL A 196 -3.02 9.55 -0.77
CA VAL A 196 -4.08 10.15 0.04
C VAL A 196 -5.22 9.15 0.16
N VAL A 197 -5.54 8.72 1.37
CA VAL A 197 -6.56 7.70 1.64
C VAL A 197 -7.83 8.38 2.13
N LYS A 198 -8.92 8.23 1.37
CA LYS A 198 -10.23 8.80 1.68
C LYS A 198 -11.21 7.69 2.07
N LYS A 199 -12.12 8.00 3.00
CA LYS A 199 -13.15 7.05 3.44
C LYS A 199 -14.06 6.59 2.30
N GLN A 200 -14.32 7.45 1.33
CA GLN A 200 -15.25 7.18 0.22
C GLN A 200 -14.67 6.20 -0.82
N THR A 201 -13.36 6.22 -1.03
CA THR A 201 -12.69 5.44 -2.09
C THR A 201 -11.92 4.24 -1.55
N SER A 202 -11.53 4.26 -0.27
CA SER A 202 -10.80 3.17 0.39
C SER A 202 -11.23 3.03 1.86
N PRO A 203 -12.51 2.69 2.14
CA PRO A 203 -13.07 2.70 3.50
C PRO A 203 -12.34 1.76 4.46
N ASP A 204 -11.94 0.57 4.01
CA ASP A 204 -11.28 -0.43 4.85
C ASP A 204 -9.87 0.05 5.28
N PHE A 205 -9.05 0.51 4.33
CA PHE A 205 -7.72 1.04 4.65
C PHE A 205 -7.78 2.37 5.42
N HIS A 206 -8.79 3.20 5.16
CA HIS A 206 -9.07 4.39 5.95
C HIS A 206 -9.38 4.03 7.41
N ARG A 207 -10.12 2.95 7.68
CA ARG A 207 -10.41 2.47 9.04
C ARG A 207 -9.11 2.11 9.77
N LEU A 208 -8.19 1.39 9.13
CA LEU A 208 -6.87 1.09 9.71
C LEU A 208 -6.11 2.38 10.06
N LEU A 209 -5.99 3.31 9.10
CA LEU A 209 -5.27 4.56 9.31
C LEU A 209 -5.93 5.43 10.39
N SER A 210 -7.26 5.40 10.51
CA SER A 210 -8.01 6.11 11.57
C SER A 210 -7.74 5.51 12.94
N ALA A 211 -7.85 4.19 13.09
CA ALA A 211 -7.51 3.50 14.34
C ALA A 211 -6.04 3.72 14.75
N PHE A 212 -5.15 3.76 13.77
CA PHE A 212 -3.74 4.10 14.00
C PHE A 212 -3.55 5.58 14.38
N TYR A 213 -4.29 6.51 13.76
CA TYR A 213 -4.29 7.92 14.13
C TYR A 213 -4.77 8.14 15.56
N GLU A 214 -5.85 7.48 15.99
CA GLU A 214 -6.34 7.55 17.37
C GLU A 214 -5.29 7.12 18.40
N ARG A 215 -4.45 6.14 18.03
CA ARG A 215 -3.37 5.63 18.90
C ARG A 215 -2.11 6.49 18.91
N THR A 216 -1.79 7.16 17.80
CA THR A 216 -0.46 7.76 17.57
C THR A 216 -0.48 9.27 17.30
N GLY A 217 -1.63 9.81 16.94
CA GLY A 217 -1.85 11.21 16.60
C GLY A 217 -1.29 11.65 15.24
N HIS A 218 -0.84 10.76 14.35
CA HIS A 218 -0.23 11.17 13.07
C HIS A 218 -0.76 10.54 11.79
N GLY A 219 -1.48 9.41 11.84
CA GLY A 219 -2.37 9.00 10.73
C GLY A 219 -1.70 8.79 9.38
N LEU A 220 -0.44 8.33 9.41
CA LEU A 220 0.32 7.97 8.23
C LEU A 220 1.18 6.74 8.49
N LEU A 221 1.25 5.87 7.48
CA LEU A 221 2.02 4.64 7.51
C LEU A 221 2.93 4.60 6.28
N ILE A 222 4.11 4.02 6.43
CA ILE A 222 4.89 3.57 5.28
C ILE A 222 4.12 2.42 4.62
N ASN A 223 3.93 2.49 3.31
CA ASN A 223 3.26 1.48 2.50
C ASN A 223 4.19 1.02 1.37
N ALA A 224 4.53 -0.27 1.38
CA ALA A 224 5.26 -0.93 0.32
C ALA A 224 4.46 -2.12 -0.23
N THR A 225 4.83 -2.62 -1.41
CA THR A 225 4.15 -3.78 -2.00
C THR A 225 4.28 -5.03 -1.13
N LEU A 226 3.26 -5.87 -1.07
CA LEU A 226 3.34 -7.19 -0.46
C LEU A 226 3.99 -8.18 -1.44
N SER A 227 5.32 -8.20 -1.44
CA SER A 227 6.15 -9.08 -2.29
C SER A 227 7.60 -9.08 -1.84
N ARG A 228 8.35 -10.15 -2.15
CA ARG A 228 9.83 -10.14 -2.08
C ARG A 228 10.42 -9.57 -3.37
N PRO A 229 11.71 -9.23 -3.40
CA PRO A 229 12.40 -8.85 -4.64
C PRO A 229 12.31 -9.94 -5.70
N GLY A 230 12.02 -9.53 -6.94
CA GLY A 230 11.88 -10.44 -8.06
C GLY A 230 10.51 -11.13 -8.17
N GLU A 231 9.63 -10.96 -7.18
CA GLU A 231 8.30 -11.56 -7.19
C GLU A 231 7.20 -10.60 -7.64
N ALA A 232 6.13 -11.17 -8.18
CA ALA A 232 4.89 -10.46 -8.41
C ALA A 232 4.26 -10.02 -7.08
N LEU A 233 3.29 -9.09 -7.16
CA LEU A 233 2.45 -8.76 -6.02
C LEU A 233 1.67 -10.00 -5.59
N VAL A 234 1.65 -10.28 -4.28
CA VAL A 234 0.88 -11.37 -3.69
C VAL A 234 -0.59 -11.28 -4.13
N CYS A 235 -1.10 -12.37 -4.70
CA CYS A 235 -2.48 -12.46 -5.20
C CYS A 235 -3.37 -13.23 -4.23
N THR A 236 -3.01 -14.49 -3.97
CA THR A 236 -3.79 -15.45 -3.17
C THR A 236 -3.34 -15.49 -1.70
N PRO A 237 -4.18 -16.04 -0.78
CA PRO A 237 -3.75 -16.28 0.59
C PRO A 237 -2.56 -17.23 0.69
N GLU A 238 -2.46 -18.23 -0.20
CA GLU A 238 -1.29 -19.12 -0.29
C GLU A 238 -0.02 -18.35 -0.65
N ASP A 239 -0.09 -17.45 -1.64
CA ASP A 239 1.03 -16.55 -1.97
C ASP A 239 1.45 -15.70 -0.76
N ALA A 240 0.47 -15.21 0.01
CA ALA A 240 0.73 -14.37 1.18
C ALA A 240 1.46 -15.12 2.29
N VAL A 241 1.02 -16.36 2.60
CA VAL A 241 1.68 -17.21 3.60
C VAL A 241 3.08 -17.63 3.12
N ASN A 242 3.22 -18.02 1.85
CA ASN A 242 4.52 -18.37 1.27
C ASN A 242 5.51 -17.19 1.33
N MET A 243 5.05 -15.99 0.95
CA MET A 243 5.83 -14.76 1.04
C MET A 243 6.22 -14.48 2.49
N PHE A 244 5.29 -14.60 3.44
CA PHE A 244 5.52 -14.35 4.86
C PHE A 244 6.60 -15.26 5.46
N PHE A 245 6.57 -16.57 5.16
CA PHE A 245 7.62 -17.50 5.58
C PHE A 245 8.95 -17.31 4.86
N GLY A 246 8.94 -16.64 3.71
CA GLY A 246 10.14 -16.25 2.98
C GLY A 246 10.79 -14.93 3.42
N THR A 247 10.36 -14.37 4.56
CA THR A 247 10.79 -13.08 5.11
C THR A 247 11.04 -13.23 6.61
N ASP A 248 11.60 -12.21 7.27
CA ASP A 248 11.75 -12.15 8.73
C ASP A 248 10.60 -11.40 9.41
N LEU A 249 9.47 -11.23 8.73
CA LEU A 249 8.28 -10.62 9.31
C LEU A 249 7.69 -11.51 10.42
N ASN A 250 7.11 -10.86 11.43
CA ASN A 250 6.49 -11.53 12.58
C ASN A 250 4.97 -11.61 12.47
N TYR A 251 4.34 -10.69 11.74
CA TYR A 251 2.88 -10.57 11.66
C TYR A 251 2.41 -10.43 10.21
N LEU A 252 1.52 -11.33 9.83
CA LEU A 252 0.70 -11.25 8.62
C LEU A 252 -0.76 -11.21 9.04
N ILE A 253 -1.52 -10.27 8.52
CA ILE A 253 -2.97 -10.21 8.68
C ILE A 253 -3.61 -10.43 7.30
N MET A 254 -4.36 -11.51 7.16
CA MET A 254 -5.13 -11.85 5.96
C MET A 254 -6.61 -11.86 6.27
N ASP A 255 -7.35 -10.92 5.71
CA ASP A 255 -8.71 -10.64 6.15
C ASP A 255 -8.76 -10.55 7.68
N ASN A 256 -9.57 -11.37 8.36
CA ASN A 256 -9.67 -11.36 9.82
C ASN A 256 -8.65 -12.29 10.51
N VAL A 257 -7.75 -12.94 9.77
CA VAL A 257 -6.82 -13.93 10.33
C VAL A 257 -5.48 -13.26 10.65
N LEU A 258 -5.08 -13.25 11.92
CA LEU A 258 -3.71 -12.96 12.31
C LEU A 258 -2.88 -14.23 12.19
N VAL A 259 -1.73 -14.13 11.53
CA VAL A 259 -0.80 -15.22 11.32
C VAL A 259 0.55 -14.86 11.94
N THR A 260 1.07 -15.77 12.74
CA THR A 260 2.40 -15.69 13.35
C THR A 260 3.21 -16.95 12.99
N LYS A 261 4.54 -16.82 13.03
CA LYS A 261 5.41 -17.99 12.96
C LYS A 261 5.39 -18.69 14.31
N ARG A 262 5.43 -20.03 14.28
CA ARG A 262 5.58 -20.83 15.50
C ARG A 262 6.83 -20.38 16.23
N ALA A 263 6.73 -20.28 17.55
CA ALA A 263 7.92 -20.17 18.37
C ALA A 263 8.83 -21.38 18.11
N GLU A 264 10.12 -21.12 17.85
CA GLU A 264 11.11 -22.20 17.86
C GLU A 264 11.05 -22.87 19.22
N ARG A 265 10.82 -24.19 19.23
CA ARG A 265 10.95 -24.95 20.47
C ARG A 265 12.43 -25.14 20.71
N ASP A 266 12.93 -24.71 21.86
CA ASP A 266 14.33 -24.86 22.29
C ASP A 266 14.83 -26.32 22.34
N ARG A 267 13.96 -27.30 22.05
CA ARG A 267 14.29 -28.73 22.06
C ARG A 267 13.57 -29.44 20.91
N TRP A 268 14.37 -30.22 20.17
CA TRP A 268 13.96 -31.18 19.16
C TRP A 268 13.17 -32.34 19.78
#